data_AF-A0A7S2ITG1-F1
#
_entry.id   AF-A0A7S2ITG1-F1
#
_cell.length_a   1.000
_cell.length_b   1.000
_cell.length_c   1.000
_cell.angle_alpha   90.00
_cell.angle_beta   90.00
_cell.angle_gamma   90.00
#
_symmetry.space_group_name_H-M   'P 1'
#
loop_
_entity.id
_entity.type
_entity.pdbx_description
1 polymer ?
#
loop_
_entity_poly.entity_id
_entity_poly.type
_entity_poly.pdbx_seq_one_letter_code
_entity_poly.pdbx_strand_id
1 'polypeptide(L)'
;RIVNAGAISPLVALLGTGSIEAKEEAVGALTCLAHNDPSNQLAIATGLVALLGSGTAEAQEQVTQMLMKFAEHSDNRIAISEAGAVQRLIVQLRGGGETSLKAQEL
;
A
#
# COMPACT_ATOMS: atom_id res chain seq x y z
N ARG A 1 14.53 -15.40 10.62
CA ARG A 1 13.78 -14.13 10.53
C ARG A 1 12.45 -14.43 9.85
N ILE A 2 11.31 -14.00 10.41
CA ILE A 2 9.94 -14.31 9.89
C ILE A 2 9.74 -13.93 8.42
N VAL A 3 10.47 -12.92 7.94
CA VAL A 3 10.46 -12.49 6.53
C VAL A 3 10.98 -13.52 5.54
N ASN A 4 11.86 -14.44 5.94
CA ASN A 4 12.28 -15.55 5.07
C ASN A 4 11.17 -16.60 4.89
N ALA A 5 10.05 -16.52 5.62
CA ALA A 5 8.89 -17.40 5.47
C ALA A 5 7.82 -16.83 4.52
N GLY A 6 8.10 -15.72 3.81
CA GLY A 6 7.15 -15.15 2.84
C GLY A 6 5.97 -14.40 3.46
N ALA A 7 6.08 -13.96 4.71
CA ALA A 7 4.99 -13.31 5.45
C ALA A 7 4.54 -11.96 4.87
N ILE A 8 5.37 -11.27 4.06
CA ILE A 8 5.03 -9.97 3.48
C ILE A 8 3.84 -10.09 2.52
N SER A 9 3.83 -11.07 1.62
CA SER A 9 2.76 -11.18 0.61
C SER A 9 1.37 -11.42 1.20
N PRO A 10 1.17 -12.33 2.18
CA PRO A 10 -0.12 -12.48 2.87
C PRO A 10 -0.56 -11.22 3.61
N LEU A 11 0.36 -10.52 4.28
CA LEU A 11 0.05 -9.29 5.00
C LEU A 11 -0.37 -8.17 4.04
N VAL A 12 0.32 -8.02 2.90
CA VAL A 12 -0.09 -7.10 1.83
C VAL A 12 -1.47 -7.49 1.31
N ALA A 13 -1.73 -8.76 1.01
CA ALA A 13 -3.06 -9.20 0.56
C ALA A 13 -4.17 -8.86 1.57
N LEU A 14 -3.89 -9.00 2.88
CA LEU A 14 -4.83 -8.69 3.95
C LEU A 14 -5.25 -7.21 3.98
N LEU A 15 -4.37 -6.29 3.55
CA LEU A 15 -4.72 -4.87 3.38
C LEU A 15 -5.81 -4.65 2.33
N GLY A 16 -5.87 -5.50 1.31
CA GLY A 16 -6.89 -5.43 0.26
C GLY A 16 -8.21 -6.10 0.64
N THR A 17 -8.16 -7.27 1.28
CA THR A 17 -9.33 -8.15 1.46
C THR A 17 -9.79 -8.35 2.90
N GLY A 18 -9.02 -7.89 3.90
CA GLY A 18 -9.31 -8.11 5.32
C GLY A 18 -10.44 -7.23 5.89
N SER A 19 -10.91 -7.56 7.10
CA SER A 19 -11.73 -6.67 7.92
C SER A 19 -10.93 -5.42 8.32
N ILE A 20 -11.60 -4.39 8.86
CA ILE A 20 -10.92 -3.18 9.36
C ILE A 20 -9.83 -3.55 10.37
N GLU A 21 -10.15 -4.38 11.37
CA GLU A 21 -9.20 -4.86 12.38
C GLU A 21 -8.05 -5.65 11.74
N ALA A 22 -8.34 -6.51 10.76
CA ALA A 22 -7.30 -7.28 10.07
C ALA A 22 -6.36 -6.38 9.25
N LYS A 23 -6.87 -5.28 8.67
CA LYS A 23 -6.06 -4.29 7.96
C LYS A 23 -5.15 -3.54 8.93
N GLU A 24 -5.67 -3.11 10.09
CA GLU A 24 -4.88 -2.44 11.13
C GLU A 24 -3.75 -3.33 11.65
N GLU A 25 -4.04 -4.60 11.95
CA GLU A 25 -3.03 -5.58 12.35
C GLU A 25 -2.00 -5.84 11.25
N ALA A 26 -2.43 -5.90 9.98
CA ALA A 26 -1.51 -6.03 8.86
C ALA A 26 -0.58 -4.82 8.72
N VAL A 27 -1.10 -3.60 8.87
CA VAL A 27 -0.27 -2.38 8.88
C VAL A 27 0.75 -2.42 10.02
N GLY A 28 0.31 -2.81 11.22
CA GLY A 28 1.19 -2.95 12.39
C GLY A 28 2.32 -3.95 12.14
N ALA A 29 1.98 -5.15 11.66
CA ALA A 29 2.95 -6.20 11.35
C ALA A 29 3.93 -5.76 10.25
N LEU A 30 3.44 -5.18 9.15
CA LEU A 30 4.28 -4.68 8.06
C LEU A 30 5.21 -3.55 8.52
N THR A 31 4.73 -2.65 9.39
CA THR A 31 5.55 -1.58 9.97
C THR A 31 6.68 -2.15 10.84
N CYS A 32 6.39 -3.16 11.65
CA CYS A 32 7.40 -3.86 12.44
C CYS A 32 8.42 -4.58 11.55
N LEU A 33 7.98 -5.24 10.47
CA LEU A 33 8.87 -5.91 9.52
C LEU A 33 9.76 -4.93 8.74
N ALA A 34 9.25 -3.73 8.45
CA ALA A 34 9.99 -2.66 7.79
C ALA A 34 11.00 -1.97 8.70
N HIS A 35 10.86 -2.09 10.01
CA HIS A 35 11.70 -1.35 10.96
C HIS A 35 13.16 -1.79 10.87
N ASN A 36 14.04 -0.85 10.48
CA ASN A 36 15.48 -1.06 10.33
C ASN A 36 15.87 -2.20 9.36
N ASP A 37 15.02 -2.49 8.36
CA ASP A 37 15.27 -3.53 7.36
C ASP A 37 14.92 -3.01 5.94
N PRO A 38 15.92 -2.44 5.22
CA PRO A 38 15.71 -1.88 3.88
C PRO A 38 15.19 -2.89 2.85
N SER A 39 15.59 -4.15 2.96
CA SER A 39 15.11 -5.21 2.06
C SER A 39 13.62 -5.48 2.26
N ASN A 40 13.14 -5.48 3.52
CA ASN A 40 11.72 -5.61 3.80
C ASN A 40 10.95 -4.35 3.40
N GLN A 41 11.50 -3.15 3.65
CA GLN A 41 10.88 -1.90 3.21
C GLN A 41 10.62 -1.92 1.70
N LEU A 42 11.61 -2.34 0.92
CA LEU A 42 11.52 -2.49 -0.53
C LEU A 42 10.43 -3.49 -0.96
N ALA A 43 10.44 -4.69 -0.37
CA ALA A 43 9.47 -5.74 -0.70
C ALA A 43 8.03 -5.32 -0.35
N ILE A 44 7.84 -4.68 0.81
CA ILE A 44 6.54 -4.19 1.25
C ILE A 44 6.08 -3.05 0.33
N ALA A 45 6.95 -2.06 0.06
CA ALA A 45 6.63 -0.94 -0.83
C ALA A 45 6.15 -1.42 -2.21
N THR A 46 6.83 -2.40 -2.80
CA THR A 46 6.44 -2.98 -4.09
C THR A 46 5.05 -3.63 -4.02
N GLY A 47 4.77 -4.38 -2.95
CA GLY A 47 3.45 -4.98 -2.73
C GLY A 47 2.34 -3.94 -2.53
N LEU A 48 2.62 -2.86 -1.81
CA LEU A 48 1.67 -1.76 -1.59
C LEU A 48 1.32 -1.01 -2.88
N VAL A 49 2.29 -0.80 -3.78
CA VAL A 49 2.03 -0.19 -5.09
C VAL A 49 1.04 -1.02 -5.92
N ALA A 50 1.10 -2.35 -5.82
CA ALA A 50 0.16 -3.23 -6.51
C ALA A 50 -1.28 -3.09 -5.99
N LEU A 51 -1.47 -2.66 -4.74
CA LEU A 51 -2.78 -2.43 -4.13
C LEU A 51 -3.37 -1.04 -4.44
N LEU A 52 -2.59 -0.09 -4.94
CA LEU A 52 -3.09 1.26 -5.27
C LEU A 52 -4.24 1.18 -6.28
N GLY A 53 -5.38 1.80 -5.96
CA GLY A 53 -6.58 1.75 -6.79
C GLY A 53 -7.44 0.48 -6.61
N SER A 54 -7.23 -0.30 -5.55
CA SER A 54 -8.04 -1.48 -5.22
C SER A 54 -8.49 -1.48 -3.75
N GLY A 55 -9.72 -1.88 -3.47
CA GLY A 55 -10.27 -1.89 -2.10
C GLY A 55 -10.98 -0.59 -1.72
N THR A 56 -11.22 -0.40 -0.42
CA THR A 56 -12.01 0.72 0.13
C THR A 56 -11.19 2.00 0.26
N ALA A 57 -11.87 3.14 0.48
CA ALA A 57 -11.19 4.44 0.67
C ALA A 57 -10.21 4.41 1.86
N GLU A 58 -10.61 3.76 2.95
CA GLU A 58 -9.79 3.60 4.16
C GLU A 58 -8.55 2.74 3.89
N ALA A 59 -8.70 1.65 3.12
CA ALA A 59 -7.57 0.82 2.74
C ALA A 59 -6.58 1.60 1.86
N GLN A 60 -7.08 2.42 0.93
CA GLN A 60 -6.25 3.28 0.10
C GLN A 60 -5.53 4.35 0.91
N GLU A 61 -6.18 4.95 1.90
CA GLU A 61 -5.54 5.89 2.82
C GLU A 61 -4.37 5.23 3.56
N GLN A 62 -4.59 4.05 4.14
CA GLN A 62 -3.53 3.31 4.86
C GLN A 62 -2.35 2.94 3.96
N VAL A 63 -2.64 2.42 2.77
CA VAL A 63 -1.61 2.08 1.75
C VAL A 63 -0.81 3.32 1.36
N THR A 64 -1.48 4.46 1.14
CA THR A 64 -0.84 5.72 0.76
C THR A 64 0.02 6.28 1.89
N GLN A 65 -0.46 6.26 3.13
CA GLN A 65 0.31 6.70 4.31
C GLN A 65 1.59 5.88 4.51
N MET A 66 1.53 4.55 4.37
CA MET A 66 2.72 3.70 4.45
C MET A 66 3.71 3.98 3.32
N LEU A 67 3.24 4.15 2.09
CA LEU A 67 4.10 4.50 0.95
C LEU A 67 4.79 5.85 1.16
N MET A 68 4.08 6.87 1.68
CA MET A 68 4.67 8.15 2.02
C MET A 68 5.77 8.01 3.07
N LYS A 69 5.54 7.22 4.12
CA LYS A 69 6.54 6.95 5.16
C LYS A 69 7.79 6.25 4.61
N PHE A 70 7.62 5.26 3.73
CA PHE A 70 8.77 4.61 3.11
C PHE A 70 9.50 5.53 2.13
N ALA A 71 8.78 6.41 1.44
CA ALA A 71 9.34 7.44 0.57
C ALA A 71 10.13 8.53 1.31
N GLU A 72 10.20 8.55 2.65
CA GLU A 72 11.16 9.40 3.37
C GLU A 72 12.61 8.95 3.12
N HIS A 73 12.82 7.66 2.86
CA HIS A 73 14.13 7.08 2.54
C HIS A 73 14.39 7.12 1.02
N SER A 74 15.58 7.58 0.61
CA SER A 74 15.94 7.76 -0.80
C SER A 74 15.86 6.49 -1.63
N ASP A 75 16.32 5.38 -1.08
CA ASP A 75 16.43 4.11 -1.79
C ASP A 75 15.03 3.54 -2.06
N ASN A 76 14.14 3.68 -1.09
CA ASN A 76 12.74 3.32 -1.22
C ASN A 76 12.00 4.22 -2.22
N ARG A 77 12.31 5.53 -2.31
CA ARG A 77 11.69 6.42 -3.30
C ARG A 77 11.93 5.96 -4.73
N ILE A 78 13.18 5.59 -5.04
CA ILE A 78 13.55 5.12 -6.37
C ILE A 78 12.75 3.86 -6.68
N ALA A 79 12.76 2.89 -5.78
CA ALA A 79 12.05 1.64 -5.97
C ALA A 79 10.52 1.80 -6.06
N ILE A 80 9.91 2.64 -5.22
CA ILE A 80 8.47 2.97 -5.28
C ILE A 80 8.12 3.56 -6.65
N SER A 81 9.00 4.43 -7.17
CA SER A 81 8.81 5.04 -8.48
C SER A 81 8.97 4.00 -9.61
N GLU A 82 9.97 3.13 -9.53
CA GLU A 82 10.21 2.04 -10.49
C GLU A 82 9.09 0.98 -10.47
N ALA A 83 8.47 0.74 -9.31
CA ALA A 83 7.30 -0.13 -9.17
C ALA A 83 6.03 0.45 -9.82
N GLY A 84 6.07 1.69 -10.32
CA GLY A 84 4.96 2.33 -11.03
C GLY A 84 3.97 3.08 -10.14
N ALA A 85 4.37 3.46 -8.92
CA ALA A 85 3.49 4.17 -7.99
C ALA A 85 2.94 5.47 -8.57
N VAL A 86 3.76 6.22 -9.32
CA VAL A 86 3.37 7.51 -9.92
C VAL A 86 2.19 7.32 -10.89
N GLN A 87 2.25 6.33 -11.77
CA GLN A 87 1.19 6.03 -12.72
C GLN A 87 -0.09 5.59 -12.01
N ARG A 88 0.03 4.75 -10.96
CA ARG A 88 -1.11 4.29 -10.17
C ARG A 88 -1.80 5.43 -9.41
N LEU A 89 -1.02 6.33 -8.81
CA LEU A 89 -1.53 7.52 -8.13
C LEU A 89 -2.23 8.48 -9.10
N ILE A 90 -1.69 8.68 -10.31
CA ILE A 90 -2.34 9.49 -11.36
C ILE A 90 -3.69 8.87 -11.77
N VAL A 91 -3.75 7.56 -11.96
CA VAL A 91 -5.00 6.85 -12.29
C VAL A 91 -6.01 7.00 -11.15
N GLN A 92 -5.56 6.89 -9.90
CA GLN A 92 -6.42 7.03 -8.73
C GLN A 92 -6.98 8.46 -8.59
N LEU A 93 -6.16 9.49 -8.82
CA LEU A 93 -6.60 10.89 -8.83
C LEU A 93 -7.59 11.18 -9.97
N ARG A 94 -7.40 10.56 -11.14
CA ARG A 94 -8.31 10.71 -12.29
C ARG A 94 -9.64 9.99 -12.05
N GLY A 95 -9.58 8.75 -11.57
CA GLY A 95 -10.77 7.93 -11.27
C GLY A 95 -11.56 8.42 -10.05
N GLY A 96 -10.90 9.07 -9.08
CA GLY A 96 -11.56 9.73 -7.95
C GLY A 96 -12.44 10.92 -8.34
N GLY A 97 -12.24 11.49 -9.54
CA GLY A 97 -13.17 12.44 -10.14
C GLY A 97 -14.44 11.80 -10.71
N GLU A 98 -14.37 10.53 -11.11
CA GLU A 98 -15.47 9.81 -11.77
C GLU A 98 -16.33 8.98 -10.80
N THR A 99 -15.80 8.59 -9.64
CA THR A 99 -16.56 7.86 -8.61
C THR A 99 -17.44 8.74 -7.72
N SER A 100 -17.27 10.06 -7.73
CA SER A 100 -18.17 10.99 -7.02
C SER A 100 -19.43 11.34 -7.82
N LEU A 101 -19.43 11.15 -9.15
CA LEU A 101 -20.55 11.57 -10.02
C LEU A 101 -21.60 10.48 -10.30
N LYS A 102 -21.32 9.20 -10.01
CA LYS A 102 -22.29 8.11 -10.25
C LYS A 102 -23.11 7.67 -9.02
N ALA A 103 -22.93 8.32 -7.87
CA ALA A 103 -23.71 8.05 -6.67
C ALA A 103 -24.89 9.04 -6.46
N GLN A 104 -25.17 9.93 -7.41
CA GLN A 104 -26.26 10.92 -7.33
C GLN A 104 -27.33 10.82 -8.43
N GLU A 105 -27.29 9.79 -9.27
CA GLU A 105 -28.36 9.47 -10.20
C GLU A 105 -28.78 8.01 -10.03
N LEU A 106 -29.65 7.75 -9.06
CA LEU A 106 -30.75 6.78 -9.10
C LEU A 106 -31.72 7.06 -7.95
#